data_AF-A0AA52HBH6-F1
#
_entry.id   AF-A0AA52HBH6-F1
#
_cell.length_a   1.000
_cell.length_b   1.000
_cell.length_c   1.000
_cell.angle_alpha   90.00
_cell.angle_beta   90.00
_cell.angle_gamma   90.00
#
_symmetry.space_group_name_H-M   'P 1'
#
loop_
_entity.id
_entity.type
_entity.pdbx_description
1 polymer ?
#
loop_
_entity_poly.entity_id
_entity_poly.type
_entity_poly.pdbx_seq_one_letter_code
_entity_poly.pdbx_strand_id
1 'polypeptide(L)'
;MSLTLQQEAVLKTISVMTHVDTNIHPVEVEMVQDIMKQDVGVEVESKDVYIAAKSEYIDDEDVDKYLKSIRKELGADDKALIIRSLKKVVLADGKAHSYELTLFNKVCAALEYTPADIIQL
;
A
#
# COMPACT_ATOMS: atom_id res chain seq x y z
N MET A 1 -6.12 5.01 -17.17
CA MET A 1 -6.80 6.22 -16.66
C MET A 1 -5.80 6.95 -15.76
N SER A 2 -5.86 8.27 -15.59
CA SER A 2 -4.98 8.95 -14.62
C SER A 2 -5.54 8.76 -13.20
N LEU A 3 -4.71 8.26 -12.28
CA LEU A 3 -5.07 8.12 -10.87
C LEU A 3 -5.04 9.48 -10.16
N THR A 4 -5.82 9.62 -9.08
CA THR A 4 -5.61 10.70 -8.10
C THR A 4 -4.37 10.43 -7.24
N LEU A 5 -3.86 11.46 -6.55
CA LEU A 5 -2.74 11.31 -5.62
C LEU A 5 -2.98 10.23 -4.56
N GLN A 6 -4.21 10.16 -4.02
CA GLN A 6 -4.60 9.14 -3.03
C GLN A 6 -4.71 7.74 -3.67
N GLN A 7 -5.27 7.60 -4.87
CA GLN A 7 -5.34 6.33 -5.60
C GLN A 7 -3.93 5.80 -5.94
N GLU A 8 -3.04 6.69 -6.40
CA GLU A 8 -1.64 6.38 -6.67
C GLU A 8 -0.88 6.01 -5.38
N ALA A 9 -1.14 6.70 -4.27
CA ALA A 9 -0.55 6.40 -2.97
C ALA A 9 -1.00 5.04 -2.41
N VAL A 10 -2.29 4.68 -2.52
CA VAL A 10 -2.75 3.34 -2.14
C VAL A 10 -2.05 2.29 -2.99
N LEU A 11 -2.16 2.39 -4.33
CA LEU A 11 -1.56 1.44 -5.27
C LEU A 11 -0.08 1.21 -4.98
N LYS A 12 0.71 2.28 -4.91
CA LYS A 12 2.14 2.22 -4.59
C LYS A 12 2.42 1.51 -3.26
N THR A 13 1.70 1.87 -2.20
CA THR A 13 1.93 1.33 -0.86
C THR A 13 1.61 -0.17 -0.78
N ILE A 14 0.52 -0.62 -1.42
CA ILE A 14 0.15 -2.04 -1.43
C ILE A 14 0.95 -2.86 -2.44
N SER A 15 1.46 -2.24 -3.52
CA SER A 15 2.31 -2.93 -4.50
C SER A 15 3.71 -3.27 -3.97
N VAL A 16 4.33 -2.45 -3.11
CA VAL A 16 5.67 -2.77 -2.54
C VAL A 16 5.64 -4.03 -1.68
N MET A 17 4.55 -4.25 -0.93
CA MET A 17 4.32 -5.49 -0.19
C MET A 17 4.45 -6.75 -1.05
N THR A 18 4.06 -6.68 -2.32
CA THR A 18 4.08 -7.82 -3.26
C THR A 18 5.47 -8.11 -3.85
N HIS A 19 6.51 -7.37 -3.45
CA HIS A 19 7.85 -7.45 -4.02
C HIS A 19 8.88 -8.17 -3.12
N VAL A 20 8.46 -8.84 -2.05
CA VAL A 20 9.36 -9.40 -1.00
C VAL A 20 10.46 -10.32 -1.56
N ASP A 21 10.15 -11.17 -2.54
CA ASP A 21 11.10 -12.09 -3.19
C ASP A 21 11.37 -11.69 -4.66
N THR A 22 10.96 -10.47 -5.04
CA THR A 22 10.93 -9.89 -6.40
C THR A 22 10.12 -10.65 -7.46
N ASN A 23 9.94 -11.95 -7.27
CA ASN A 23 8.88 -12.82 -7.73
C ASN A 23 7.51 -12.28 -7.28
N ILE A 24 7.01 -11.21 -7.91
CA ILE A 24 5.60 -10.80 -7.76
C ILE A 24 4.74 -11.86 -8.44
N HIS A 25 4.01 -12.65 -7.66
CA HIS A 25 3.16 -13.74 -8.14
C HIS A 25 1.84 -13.22 -8.70
N PRO A 26 1.18 -13.94 -9.64
CA PRO A 26 -0.12 -13.53 -10.18
C PRO A 26 -1.20 -13.30 -9.11
N VAL A 27 -1.23 -14.14 -8.05
CA VAL A 27 -2.18 -14.02 -6.94
C VAL A 27 -2.01 -12.72 -6.13
N GLU A 28 -0.78 -12.20 -6.03
CA GLU A 28 -0.49 -10.93 -5.36
C GLU A 28 -0.96 -9.74 -6.22
N VAL A 29 -0.84 -9.87 -7.55
CA VAL A 29 -1.37 -8.88 -8.50
C VAL A 29 -2.90 -8.87 -8.49
N GLU A 30 -3.54 -10.04 -8.53
CA GLU A 30 -5.00 -10.19 -8.43
C GLU A 30 -5.52 -9.57 -7.14
N MET A 31 -4.87 -9.81 -6.00
CA MET A 31 -5.18 -9.21 -4.70
C MET A 31 -5.11 -7.67 -4.72
N VAL A 32 -4.06 -7.10 -5.32
CA VAL A 32 -3.93 -5.63 -5.46
C VAL A 32 -5.02 -5.07 -6.38
N GLN A 33 -5.34 -5.75 -7.49
CA GLN A 33 -6.42 -5.35 -8.39
C GLN A 33 -7.78 -5.39 -7.68
N ASP A 34 -8.05 -6.40 -6.85
CA ASP A 34 -9.27 -6.51 -6.06
C ASP A 34 -9.37 -5.43 -4.97
N ILE A 35 -8.29 -5.13 -4.24
CA ILE A 35 -8.28 -4.04 -3.24
C ILE A 35 -8.54 -2.68 -3.90
N MET A 36 -7.87 -2.39 -5.03
CA MET A 36 -8.10 -1.15 -5.78
C MET A 36 -9.55 -1.07 -6.29
N LYS A 37 -10.14 -2.17 -6.74
CA LYS A 37 -11.53 -2.21 -7.22
C LYS A 37 -12.55 -2.07 -6.09
N GLN A 38 -12.33 -2.72 -4.95
CA GLN A 38 -13.31 -2.81 -3.85
C GLN A 38 -13.23 -1.63 -2.88
N ASP A 39 -12.04 -1.22 -2.45
CA ASP A 39 -11.86 -0.17 -1.43
C ASP A 39 -11.60 1.21 -2.04
N VAL A 40 -10.95 1.25 -3.21
CA VAL A 40 -10.56 2.51 -3.89
C VAL A 40 -11.52 2.86 -5.05
N GLY A 41 -12.32 1.91 -5.51
CA GLY A 41 -13.32 2.09 -6.57
C GLY A 41 -12.74 2.20 -7.98
N VAL A 42 -11.51 1.74 -8.21
CA VAL A 42 -10.79 1.88 -9.49
C VAL A 42 -10.25 0.54 -9.97
N GLU A 43 -10.58 0.18 -11.22
CA GLU A 43 -9.93 -0.93 -11.90
C GLU A 43 -8.55 -0.48 -12.42
N VAL A 44 -7.50 -1.19 -12.01
CA VAL A 44 -6.13 -1.03 -12.51
C VAL A 44 -5.73 -2.27 -13.30
N GLU A 45 -4.91 -2.11 -14.34
CA GLU A 45 -4.42 -3.27 -15.10
C GLU A 45 -3.24 -3.93 -14.37
N SER A 46 -3.04 -5.23 -14.58
CA SER A 46 -1.92 -5.99 -13.99
C SER A 46 -0.55 -5.37 -14.34
N LYS A 47 -0.43 -4.72 -15.50
CA LYS A 47 0.77 -3.95 -15.90
C LYS A 47 1.04 -2.77 -14.96
N ASP A 48 -0.01 -2.09 -14.48
CA ASP A 48 0.10 -0.90 -13.66
C ASP A 48 0.54 -1.29 -12.23
N VAL A 49 0.05 -2.44 -11.74
CA VAL A 49 0.53 -3.09 -10.52
C VAL A 49 2.00 -3.52 -10.66
N TYR A 50 2.37 -4.17 -11.77
CA TYR A 50 3.77 -4.53 -12.03
C TYR A 50 4.68 -3.30 -12.15
N ILE A 51 4.19 -2.17 -12.68
CA ILE A 51 4.95 -0.91 -12.71
C ILE A 51 5.09 -0.34 -11.29
N ALA A 52 4.01 -0.27 -10.51
CA ALA A 52 4.05 0.22 -9.13
C ALA A 52 4.99 -0.62 -8.24
N ALA A 53 5.01 -1.94 -8.42
CA ALA A 53 5.86 -2.87 -7.67
C ALA A 53 7.30 -3.03 -8.21
N LYS A 54 7.62 -2.58 -9.43
CA LYS A 54 8.97 -2.69 -10.03
C LYS A 54 9.65 -1.36 -10.36
N SER A 55 8.95 -0.22 -10.26
CA SER A 55 9.55 1.07 -10.58
C SER A 55 10.70 1.40 -9.62
N GLU A 56 11.75 2.06 -10.15
CA GLU A 56 13.03 2.36 -9.49
C GLU A 56 12.94 3.42 -8.36
N TYR A 57 11.76 3.51 -7.73
CA TYR A 57 11.40 4.45 -6.67
C TYR A 57 10.91 3.76 -5.39
N ILE A 58 10.54 2.48 -5.48
CA ILE A 58 9.71 1.67 -4.56
C ILE A 58 10.39 0.87 -3.45
N ASP A 59 11.56 1.27 -2.93
CA ASP A 59 12.22 0.50 -1.86
C ASP A 59 11.62 0.73 -0.45
N ASP A 60 12.05 -0.10 0.50
CA ASP A 60 11.54 -0.13 1.88
C ASP A 60 11.79 1.17 2.68
N GLU A 61 12.73 2.02 2.25
CA GLU A 61 12.89 3.39 2.75
C GLU A 61 12.14 4.43 1.89
N ASP A 62 12.06 4.21 0.59
CA ASP A 62 11.45 5.16 -0.33
C ASP A 62 9.92 5.22 -0.19
N VAL A 63 9.24 4.16 0.27
CA VAL A 63 7.83 4.23 0.70
C VAL A 63 7.66 5.29 1.78
N ASP A 64 8.53 5.28 2.79
CA ASP A 64 8.51 6.22 3.92
C ASP A 64 8.78 7.66 3.45
N LYS A 65 9.78 7.86 2.57
CA LYS A 65 10.10 9.16 1.97
C LYS A 65 8.93 9.70 1.13
N TYR A 66 8.37 8.88 0.24
CA TYR A 66 7.24 9.22 -0.63
C TYR A 66 6.01 9.60 0.21
N LEU A 67 5.55 8.73 1.11
CA LEU A 67 4.39 9.01 1.96
C LEU A 67 4.62 10.25 2.83
N LYS A 68 5.81 10.43 3.42
CA LYS A 68 6.12 11.65 4.20
C LYS A 68 6.08 12.92 3.38
N SER A 69 6.36 12.88 2.08
CA SER A 69 6.23 14.04 1.18
C SER A 69 4.76 14.42 0.96
N ILE A 70 3.89 13.45 0.67
CA ILE A 70 2.49 13.69 0.29
C ILE A 70 1.50 13.75 1.46
N ARG A 71 1.89 13.34 2.68
CA ARG A 71 0.99 13.21 3.86
C ARG A 71 0.28 14.50 4.31
N LYS A 72 0.63 15.66 3.74
CA LYS A 72 -0.04 16.95 3.98
C LYS A 72 -1.17 17.23 2.98
N GLU A 73 -1.16 16.54 1.85
CA GLU A 73 -2.19 16.60 0.80
C GLU A 73 -3.23 15.50 0.98
N LEU A 74 -2.85 14.39 1.63
CA LEU A 74 -3.76 13.32 2.06
C LEU A 74 -4.61 13.74 3.27
N GLY A 75 -5.94 13.66 3.13
CA GLY A 75 -6.90 13.80 4.20
C GLY A 75 -6.91 12.62 5.19
N ALA A 76 -7.72 12.72 6.25
CA ALA A 76 -7.82 11.66 7.26
C ALA A 76 -8.33 10.34 6.66
N ASP A 77 -9.37 10.40 5.83
CA ASP A 77 -9.95 9.22 5.17
C ASP A 77 -8.99 8.59 4.15
N ASP A 78 -8.21 9.41 3.43
CA ASP A 78 -7.19 8.93 2.48
C ASP A 78 -6.10 8.12 3.19
N LYS A 79 -5.62 8.61 4.33
CA LYS A 79 -4.63 7.90 5.16
C LYS A 79 -5.23 6.63 5.78
N ALA A 80 -6.46 6.71 6.29
CA ALA A 80 -7.19 5.56 6.81
C ALA A 80 -7.36 4.46 5.75
N LEU A 81 -7.65 4.84 4.51
CA LEU A 81 -7.77 3.95 3.36
C LEU A 81 -6.43 3.29 2.99
N ILE A 82 -5.31 4.02 2.99
CA ILE A 82 -3.97 3.43 2.79
C ILE A 82 -3.67 2.38 3.87
N ILE A 83 -3.86 2.70 5.15
CA ILE A 83 -3.60 1.76 6.25
C ILE A 83 -4.53 0.55 6.20
N ARG A 84 -5.82 0.72 5.88
CA ARG A 84 -6.78 -0.38 5.71
C ARG A 84 -6.43 -1.29 4.53
N SER A 85 -6.07 -0.71 3.39
CA SER A 85 -5.64 -1.45 2.19
C SER A 85 -4.39 -2.28 2.48
N LEU A 86 -3.41 -1.69 3.16
CA LEU A 86 -2.18 -2.36 3.56
C LEU A 86 -2.45 -3.50 4.57
N LYS A 87 -3.30 -3.24 5.57
CA LYS A 87 -3.76 -4.22 6.57
C LYS A 87 -4.45 -5.44 5.94
N LYS A 88 -5.08 -5.30 4.76
CA LYS A 88 -5.64 -6.43 4.01
C LYS A 88 -4.53 -7.31 3.38
N VAL A 89 -3.51 -6.70 2.77
CA VAL A 89 -2.38 -7.45 2.17
C VAL A 89 -1.63 -8.23 3.24
N VAL A 90 -1.22 -7.55 4.33
CA VAL A 90 -0.47 -8.11 5.48
C VAL A 90 -1.21 -9.25 6.22
N LEU A 91 -2.50 -9.47 5.92
CA LEU A 91 -3.33 -10.51 6.55
C LEU A 91 -3.95 -11.48 5.53
N ALA A 92 -3.59 -11.41 4.24
CA ALA A 92 -4.24 -12.17 3.18
C ALA A 92 -3.97 -13.67 3.25
N ASP A 93 -2.77 -14.08 3.70
CA ASP A 93 -2.41 -15.48 3.96
C ASP A 93 -2.77 -15.94 5.40
N GLY A 94 -3.20 -14.99 6.25
CA GLY A 94 -3.51 -15.17 7.67
C GLY A 94 -2.31 -15.05 8.62
N LYS A 95 -1.11 -14.64 8.18
CA LYS A 95 0.11 -14.57 9.00
C LYS A 95 1.06 -13.43 8.60
N ALA A 96 0.86 -12.25 9.19
CA ALA A 96 1.80 -11.13 9.08
C ALA A 96 3.26 -11.54 9.46
N HIS A 97 4.15 -11.60 8.47
CA HIS A 97 5.56 -11.91 8.61
C HIS A 97 6.38 -10.71 9.15
N SER A 98 7.61 -10.95 9.59
CA SER A 98 8.46 -9.90 10.20
C SER A 98 8.82 -8.75 9.25
N TYR A 99 8.99 -9.04 7.95
CA TYR A 99 9.19 -8.02 6.93
C TYR A 99 7.92 -7.16 6.76
N GLU A 100 6.77 -7.80 6.58
CA GLU A 100 5.47 -7.16 6.41
C GLU A 100 5.09 -6.25 7.58
N LEU A 101 5.31 -6.72 8.81
CA LEU A 101 5.14 -5.93 10.02
C LEU A 101 6.11 -4.74 10.08
N THR A 102 7.32 -4.87 9.52
CA THR A 102 8.28 -3.77 9.45
C THR A 102 7.80 -2.69 8.48
N LEU A 103 7.37 -3.06 7.28
CA LEU A 103 6.85 -2.13 6.29
C LEU A 103 5.51 -1.50 6.74
N PHE A 104 4.61 -2.28 7.34
CA PHE A 104 3.38 -1.75 7.95
C PHE A 104 3.65 -0.68 9.01
N ASN A 105 4.61 -0.93 9.91
CA ASN A 105 5.01 0.05 10.94
C ASN A 105 5.64 1.31 10.32
N LYS A 106 6.45 1.18 9.26
CA LYS A 106 6.98 2.33 8.50
C LYS A 106 5.87 3.19 7.91
N VAL A 107 4.89 2.58 7.24
CA VAL A 107 3.74 3.29 6.65
C VAL A 107 2.91 3.99 7.72
N CYS A 108 2.66 3.33 8.87
CA CYS A 108 1.97 3.96 10.01
C CYS A 108 2.72 5.21 10.50
N ALA A 109 4.04 5.12 10.68
CA ALA A 109 4.88 6.24 11.10
C ALA A 109 4.93 7.37 10.05
N ALA A 110 4.99 7.03 8.77
CA ALA A 110 5.01 7.99 7.66
C ALA A 110 3.68 8.77 7.50
N LEU A 111 2.55 8.15 7.88
CA LEU A 111 1.22 8.78 7.87
C LEU A 111 0.81 9.39 9.22
N GLU A 112 1.68 9.33 10.23
CA GLU A 112 1.50 9.85 11.59
C GLU A 112 0.41 9.12 12.42
N TYR A 113 0.18 7.83 12.14
CA TYR A 113 -0.76 6.97 12.87
C TYR A 113 -0.16 6.38 14.15
N THR A 114 -0.91 6.44 15.26
CA THR A 114 -0.57 5.75 16.51
C THR A 114 -1.27 4.39 16.61
N PRO A 115 -0.83 3.48 17.52
CA PRO A 115 -1.55 2.23 17.80
C PRO A 115 -3.02 2.43 18.22
N ALA A 116 -3.37 3.56 18.83
CA ALA A 116 -4.76 3.86 19.21
C ALA A 116 -5.64 4.20 18.00
N ASP A 117 -5.07 4.78 16.94
CA ASP A 117 -5.77 5.08 15.69
C ASP A 117 -5.97 3.79 14.87
N ILE A 118 -4.96 2.92 14.83
CA ILE A 118 -4.99 1.63 14.11
C ILE A 118 -6.06 0.67 14.69
N ILE A 119 -6.36 0.77 16.00
CA ILE A 119 -7.45 0.02 16.65
C ILE A 119 -8.85 0.48 16.18
N GLN A 120 -8.97 1.71 15.65
CA GLN A 120 -10.23 2.28 15.16
C GLN A 120 -10.44 2.08 13.64
N LEU A 121 -9.52 1.39 12.96
CA LEU A 121 -9.52 1.17 11.49
C LEU A 121 -10.11 -0.16 11.03
#